data_AF-A0A914AFN3-F1
#
_entry.id   AF-A0A914AFN3-F1
#
_cell.length_a   1.000
_cell.length_b   1.000
_cell.length_c   1.000
_cell.angle_alpha   90.00
_cell.angle_beta   90.00
_cell.angle_gamma   90.00
#
_symmetry.space_group_name_H-M   'P 1'
#
loop_
_entity.id
_entity.type
_entity.pdbx_description
1 polymer ?
#
loop_
_entity_poly.entity_id
_entity_poly.type
_entity_poly.pdbx_seq_one_letter_code
_entity_poly.pdbx_strand_id
1 'polypeptide(L)'
;MGCYQSNTSKEIGISSTWAEFQDDWFAQGPSRLAYRGTLHGDSRIEGKRCVVKVYKQEWYDYEDRGEFAWKTDNRAYVKAHEMSQSFNKEYQTSKHIEFVKPEFSRVNTRAAFKFLWRFPFEREVKGIQDGTRDKVSNVIPENATLAVERYLEGNFIKFSSNTGYVTPEKSASPSAYSHYTYHASDGKILVCDLQGIRGDTGHIFTSPAVHSSGTDLGVYGPTDLGKVGIVKFFKNHTCNVLCSGLNKPKLIADPFNEERLNTIVNALPDDYCSSTYTHELSELTNVPLDEIKRVQSKLKLTGVTE
;
A
#
# COMPACT_ATOMS: atom_id res chain seq x y z
N MET A 1 2.85 31.34 28.89
CA MET A 1 2.21 30.16 28.27
C MET A 1 2.58 30.19 26.79
N GLY A 2 3.16 29.12 26.25
CA GLY A 2 3.44 29.03 24.81
C GLY A 2 2.14 28.76 24.04
N CYS A 3 2.09 29.14 22.77
CA CYS A 3 1.04 28.70 21.84
C CYS A 3 1.51 27.42 21.15
N TYR A 4 0.62 26.44 21.06
CA TYR A 4 0.86 25.19 20.34
C TYR A 4 0.42 25.38 18.89
N GLN A 5 1.31 25.09 17.95
CA GLN A 5 0.96 24.94 16.54
C GLN A 5 0.84 23.46 16.22
N SER A 6 -0.15 23.10 15.41
CA SER A 6 -0.36 21.76 14.88
C SER A 6 0.37 21.56 13.54
N ASN A 7 0.53 20.30 13.14
CA ASN A 7 0.98 20.00 11.78
C ASN A 7 -0.19 20.22 10.82
N THR A 8 0.08 20.83 9.67
CA THR A 8 -0.93 21.08 8.64
C THR A 8 -0.43 20.68 7.26
N SER A 9 -1.35 20.24 6.41
CA SER A 9 -1.09 20.10 4.98
C SER A 9 -1.29 21.42 4.26
N LYS A 10 -0.74 21.53 3.04
CA LYS A 10 -1.25 22.48 2.04
C LYS A 10 -2.65 22.03 1.61
N GLU A 11 -3.32 22.84 0.80
CA GLU A 11 -4.62 22.47 0.25
C GLU A 11 -4.54 21.11 -0.48
N ILE A 12 -5.64 20.36 -0.41
CA ILE A 12 -5.83 19.05 -1.03
C ILE A 12 -7.00 19.10 -2.02
N GLY A 13 -6.86 18.42 -3.15
CA GLY A 13 -7.88 18.38 -4.20
C GLY A 13 -8.11 19.74 -4.88
N ILE A 14 -9.37 20.00 -5.27
CA ILE A 14 -9.79 21.20 -6.04
C ILE A 14 -10.49 22.26 -5.17
N SER A 15 -10.37 22.16 -3.85
CA SER A 15 -11.06 23.02 -2.88
C SER A 15 -10.05 23.62 -1.90
N SER A 16 -10.47 24.61 -1.11
CA SER A 16 -9.71 25.13 0.04
C SER A 16 -9.57 24.14 1.20
N THR A 17 -9.74 22.83 0.94
CA THR A 17 -9.66 21.80 1.97
C THR A 17 -8.21 21.56 2.35
N TRP A 18 -7.91 21.42 3.63
CA TRP A 18 -6.59 21.02 4.15
C TRP A 18 -6.77 20.13 5.38
N ALA A 19 -5.71 19.47 5.83
CA ALA A 19 -5.72 18.59 6.98
C ALA A 19 -4.84 19.14 8.11
N GLU A 20 -5.40 19.17 9.32
CA GLU A 20 -4.65 19.27 10.57
C GLU A 20 -4.34 17.85 11.06
N PHE A 21 -3.12 17.57 11.54
CA PHE A 21 -2.78 16.23 12.01
C PHE A 21 -1.83 16.20 13.20
N GLN A 22 -1.93 15.10 13.95
CA GLN A 22 -1.21 14.88 15.19
C GLN A 22 0.30 14.77 14.99
N ASP A 23 1.05 14.98 16.08
CA ASP A 23 2.49 14.76 16.09
C ASP A 23 2.82 13.28 16.05
N ASP A 24 2.07 12.44 16.75
CA ASP A 24 2.40 11.02 16.90
C ASP A 24 1.72 10.19 15.80
N TRP A 25 2.51 9.33 15.13
CA TRP A 25 1.96 8.36 14.19
C TRP A 25 1.40 7.16 14.94
N PHE A 26 0.35 6.55 14.39
CA PHE A 26 -0.33 5.38 14.98
C PHE A 26 -0.09 4.09 14.19
N ALA A 27 0.44 4.19 12.97
CA ALA A 27 0.84 3.05 12.16
C ALA A 27 2.00 3.42 11.23
N GLN A 28 2.77 2.42 10.83
CA GLN A 28 3.92 2.58 9.93
C GLN A 28 3.91 1.47 8.88
N GLY A 29 4.29 1.81 7.65
CA GLY A 29 4.63 0.86 6.59
C GLY A 29 6.07 1.07 6.10
N PRO A 30 6.48 0.38 5.02
CA PRO A 30 7.83 0.51 4.47
C PRO A 30 8.15 1.95 4.08
N SER A 31 7.26 2.61 3.33
CA SER A 31 7.49 3.94 2.74
C SER A 31 6.88 5.12 3.49
N ARG A 32 5.97 4.88 4.46
CA ARG A 32 5.10 5.92 5.03
C ARG A 32 4.84 5.72 6.52
N LEU A 33 4.58 6.83 7.20
CA LEU A 33 4.05 6.91 8.56
C LEU A 33 2.61 7.45 8.50
N ALA A 34 1.69 6.86 9.25
CA ALA A 34 0.27 7.23 9.28
C ALA A 34 -0.11 7.96 10.56
N TYR A 35 -0.73 9.13 10.40
CA TYR A 35 -1.12 10.05 11.46
C TYR A 35 -2.63 10.24 11.45
N ARG A 36 -3.20 10.47 12.64
CA ARG A 36 -4.59 10.87 12.76
C ARG A 36 -4.72 12.35 12.43
N GLY A 37 -5.72 12.71 11.64
CA GLY A 37 -5.98 14.10 11.29
C GLY A 37 -7.46 14.44 11.22
N THR A 38 -7.70 15.72 10.97
CA THR A 38 -9.01 16.36 10.83
C THR A 38 -9.01 17.24 9.58
N LEU A 39 -10.08 17.18 8.80
CA LEU A 39 -10.26 17.99 7.59
C LEU A 39 -10.86 19.36 7.92
N HIS A 40 -10.36 20.39 7.24
CA HIS A 40 -10.75 21.78 7.41
C HIS A 40 -10.91 22.49 6.07
N GLY A 41 -11.61 23.63 6.04
CA GLY A 41 -11.65 24.57 4.92
C GLY A 41 -12.81 24.38 3.94
N ASP A 42 -13.50 23.24 3.99
CA ASP A 42 -14.76 22.99 3.28
C ASP A 42 -15.86 22.60 4.28
N SER A 43 -16.88 23.45 4.39
CA SER A 43 -18.03 23.27 5.29
C SER A 43 -18.73 21.90 5.20
N ARG A 44 -18.63 21.18 4.08
CA ARG A 44 -19.26 19.86 3.87
C ARG A 44 -18.53 18.72 4.59
N ILE A 45 -17.25 18.93 4.90
CA ILE A 45 -16.35 17.93 5.48
C ILE A 45 -15.54 18.46 6.68
N GLU A 46 -15.76 19.72 7.07
CA GLU A 46 -15.18 20.34 8.25
C GLU A 46 -15.31 19.44 9.48
N GLY A 47 -14.22 19.24 10.20
CA GLY A 47 -14.18 18.43 11.42
C GLY A 47 -14.21 16.91 11.17
N LYS A 48 -14.36 16.43 9.93
CA LYS A 48 -14.31 14.99 9.64
C LYS A 48 -12.90 14.45 9.83
N ARG A 49 -12.82 13.24 10.40
CA ARG A 49 -11.56 12.53 10.61
C ARG A 49 -10.94 12.10 9.28
N CYS A 50 -9.62 12.21 9.20
CA CYS A 50 -8.80 11.69 8.10
C CYS A 50 -7.58 10.93 8.64
N VAL A 51 -6.91 10.23 7.73
CA VAL A 51 -5.57 9.69 7.94
C VAL A 51 -4.63 10.47 7.03
N VAL A 52 -3.57 11.01 7.61
CA VAL A 52 -2.48 11.68 6.88
C VAL A 52 -1.30 10.73 6.84
N LYS A 53 -0.88 10.32 5.65
CA LYS A 53 0.29 9.45 5.44
C LYS A 53 1.45 10.31 4.97
N VAL A 54 2.47 10.44 5.81
CA VAL A 54 3.71 11.17 5.48
C VAL A 54 4.70 10.17 4.89
N TYR A 55 5.22 10.45 3.70
CA TYR A 55 6.30 9.63 3.11
C TYR A 55 7.58 9.83 3.91
N LYS A 56 8.35 8.75 4.12
CA LYS A 56 9.67 8.86 4.76
C LYS A 56 10.67 9.45 3.76
N GLN A 57 11.70 10.12 4.29
CA GLN A 57 12.62 10.94 3.49
C GLN A 57 13.36 10.14 2.41
N GLU A 58 13.72 8.90 2.72
CA GLU A 58 14.37 7.95 1.82
C GLU A 58 13.48 7.52 0.63
N TRP A 59 12.19 7.89 0.64
CA TRP A 59 11.22 7.61 -0.43
C TRP A 59 10.81 8.84 -1.23
N TYR A 60 11.44 10.00 -1.01
CA TYR A 60 11.15 11.21 -1.80
C TYR A 60 11.65 11.10 -3.22
N ASP A 61 12.77 10.42 -3.43
CA ASP A 61 13.26 10.03 -4.74
C ASP A 61 13.52 8.53 -4.69
N TYR A 62 12.65 7.73 -5.34
CA TYR A 62 12.86 6.28 -5.34
C TYR A 62 14.08 5.97 -6.19
N GLU A 63 15.17 5.58 -5.51
CA GLU A 63 16.58 5.65 -5.92
C GLU A 63 16.90 5.04 -7.30
N ASP A 64 16.04 4.18 -7.84
CA ASP A 64 16.25 3.48 -9.12
C ASP A 64 15.43 4.04 -10.31
N ARG A 65 14.42 4.89 -10.08
CA ARG A 65 13.50 5.35 -11.15
C ARG A 65 13.38 6.86 -11.32
N GLY A 66 13.93 7.67 -10.41
CA GLY A 66 13.78 9.13 -10.47
C GLY A 66 12.32 9.57 -10.34
N GLU A 67 11.47 8.74 -9.73
CA GLU A 67 10.04 8.97 -9.58
C GLU A 67 9.68 9.04 -8.09
N PHE A 68 8.93 10.08 -7.71
CA PHE A 68 8.44 10.24 -6.34
C PHE A 68 7.48 9.11 -5.94
N ALA A 69 7.65 8.55 -4.74
CA ALA A 69 6.83 7.42 -4.25
C ALA A 69 5.30 7.68 -4.23
N TRP A 70 4.87 8.94 -4.13
CA TRP A 70 3.45 9.26 -4.20
C TRP A 70 2.84 9.02 -5.60
N LYS A 71 3.63 9.15 -6.68
CA LYS A 71 3.17 8.91 -8.05
C LYS A 71 2.92 7.43 -8.28
N THR A 72 3.79 6.57 -7.75
CA THR A 72 3.65 5.12 -7.84
C THR A 72 2.48 4.62 -6.98
N ASP A 73 2.29 5.17 -5.78
CA ASP A 73 1.11 4.92 -4.96
C ASP A 73 -0.19 5.34 -5.67
N ASN A 74 -0.21 6.52 -6.32
CA ASN A 74 -1.36 6.95 -7.11
C ASN A 74 -1.63 5.99 -8.28
N ARG A 75 -0.57 5.52 -8.96
CA ARG A 75 -0.69 4.54 -10.06
C ARG A 75 -1.27 3.22 -9.57
N ALA A 76 -0.84 2.73 -8.40
CA ALA A 76 -1.37 1.53 -7.77
C ALA A 76 -2.85 1.72 -7.40
N TYR A 77 -3.20 2.84 -6.77
CA TYR A 77 -4.59 3.19 -6.45
C TYR A 77 -5.47 3.23 -7.70
N VAL A 78 -5.08 3.98 -8.74
CA VAL A 78 -5.87 4.13 -9.97
C VAL A 78 -6.13 2.75 -10.59
N LYS A 79 -5.10 1.91 -10.67
CA LYS A 79 -5.25 0.58 -11.27
C LYS A 79 -6.15 -0.34 -10.44
N ALA A 80 -5.99 -0.33 -9.12
CA ALA A 80 -6.87 -1.09 -8.23
C ALA A 80 -8.32 -0.57 -8.27
N HIS A 81 -8.52 0.74 -8.34
CA HIS A 81 -9.83 1.33 -8.47
C HIS A 81 -10.53 0.91 -9.77
N GLU A 82 -9.86 1.05 -10.92
CA GLU A 82 -10.37 0.61 -12.23
C GLU A 82 -10.76 -0.87 -12.23
N MET A 83 -9.88 -1.73 -11.71
CA MET A 83 -10.14 -3.17 -11.63
C MET A 83 -11.33 -3.48 -10.71
N SER A 84 -11.50 -2.74 -9.61
CA SER A 84 -12.65 -2.92 -8.71
C SER A 84 -13.97 -2.55 -9.38
N GLN A 85 -14.00 -1.52 -10.24
CA GLN A 85 -15.19 -1.14 -10.99
C GLN A 85 -15.60 -2.25 -11.97
N SER A 86 -14.63 -2.81 -12.70
CA SER A 86 -14.88 -3.94 -13.61
C SER A 86 -15.35 -5.19 -12.85
N PHE A 87 -14.67 -5.54 -11.75
CA PHE A 87 -15.05 -6.68 -10.92
C PHE A 87 -16.47 -6.55 -10.37
N ASN A 88 -16.81 -5.40 -9.80
CA ASN A 88 -18.14 -5.13 -9.24
C ASN A 88 -19.24 -5.24 -10.31
N LYS A 89 -18.95 -4.78 -11.54
CA LYS A 89 -19.89 -4.84 -12.66
C LYS A 89 -20.10 -6.27 -13.17
N GLU A 90 -19.02 -7.05 -13.27
CA GLU A 90 -19.03 -8.39 -13.85
C GLU A 90 -19.58 -9.43 -12.87
N TYR A 91 -19.14 -9.40 -11.62
CA TYR A 91 -19.52 -10.40 -10.62
C TYR A 91 -20.82 -10.10 -9.90
N GLN A 92 -21.28 -8.84 -9.90
CA GLN A 92 -22.52 -8.38 -9.25
C GLN A 92 -22.70 -8.93 -7.82
N THR A 93 -21.61 -9.06 -7.08
CA THR A 93 -21.65 -9.65 -5.74
C THR A 93 -22.41 -8.72 -4.80
N SER A 94 -23.05 -9.28 -3.76
CA SER A 94 -23.66 -8.50 -2.67
C SER A 94 -22.64 -7.75 -1.80
N LYS A 95 -21.34 -7.96 -2.02
CA LYS A 95 -20.22 -7.38 -1.27
C LYS A 95 -19.28 -6.63 -2.22
N HIS A 96 -19.63 -5.40 -2.55
CA HIS A 96 -18.84 -4.54 -3.45
C HIS A 96 -17.43 -4.26 -2.91
N ILE A 97 -16.47 -4.00 -3.80
CA ILE A 97 -15.13 -3.54 -3.44
C ILE A 97 -15.00 -2.06 -3.79
N GLU A 98 -14.54 -1.25 -2.85
CA GLU A 98 -14.20 0.16 -3.03
C GLU A 98 -12.77 0.40 -2.56
N PHE A 99 -12.03 1.27 -3.25
CA PHE A 99 -10.76 1.80 -2.78
C PHE A 99 -10.89 3.26 -2.39
N VAL A 100 -10.40 3.63 -1.20
CA VAL A 100 -10.33 5.01 -0.75
C VAL A 100 -9.36 5.77 -1.63
N LYS A 101 -9.85 6.87 -2.23
CA LYS A 101 -9.01 7.77 -3.00
C LYS A 101 -8.05 8.55 -2.10
N PRO A 102 -6.72 8.46 -2.32
CA PRO A 102 -5.77 9.36 -1.68
C PRO A 102 -5.77 10.72 -2.37
N GLU A 103 -5.75 11.80 -1.59
CA GLU A 103 -5.48 13.15 -2.05
C GLU A 103 -4.05 13.52 -1.68
N PHE A 104 -3.23 13.84 -2.68
CA PHE A 104 -1.80 14.12 -2.47
C PHE A 104 -1.56 15.61 -2.23
N SER A 105 -0.71 15.93 -1.25
CA SER A 105 -0.32 17.31 -0.92
C SER A 105 1.07 17.33 -0.27
N ARG A 106 1.41 18.41 0.41
CA ARG A 106 2.66 18.56 1.17
C ARG A 106 2.40 19.11 2.55
N VAL A 107 3.33 18.86 3.47
CA VAL A 107 3.36 19.57 4.75
C VAL A 107 3.47 21.06 4.50
N ASN A 108 2.61 21.82 5.16
CA ASN A 108 2.58 23.28 5.15
C ASN A 108 3.22 23.85 6.42
N THR A 109 2.70 23.47 7.59
CA THR A 109 3.24 23.87 8.89
C THR A 109 3.61 22.63 9.68
N ARG A 110 4.74 22.67 10.38
CA ARG A 110 5.12 21.68 11.38
C ARG A 110 4.75 22.18 12.77
N ALA A 111 4.30 21.27 13.62
CA ALA A 111 4.03 21.58 15.00
C ALA A 111 5.32 22.02 15.70
N ALA A 112 5.23 23.16 16.37
CA ALA A 112 6.35 23.74 17.11
C ALA A 112 5.85 24.28 18.45
N PHE A 113 6.70 24.16 19.47
CA PHE A 113 6.51 24.84 20.73
C PHE A 113 7.19 26.21 20.68
N LYS A 114 6.45 27.31 20.82
CA LYS A 114 7.04 28.65 20.88
C LYS A 114 7.34 29.07 22.32
N PHE A 115 8.61 29.06 22.71
CA PHE A 115 9.04 29.64 23.98
C PHE A 115 9.10 31.17 23.88
N LEU A 116 8.48 31.86 24.85
CA LEU A 116 8.37 33.33 24.91
C LEU A 116 7.86 33.97 23.60
N TRP A 117 7.02 33.25 22.83
CA TRP A 117 6.44 33.70 21.55
C TRP A 117 7.44 33.94 20.41
N ARG A 118 8.74 33.75 20.65
CA ARG A 118 9.81 34.15 19.73
C ARG A 118 10.69 33.01 19.24
N PHE A 119 10.83 31.94 20.02
CA PHE A 119 11.73 30.83 19.69
C PHE A 119 10.95 29.55 19.43
N PRO A 120 10.84 29.09 18.16
CA PRO A 120 10.22 27.81 17.85
C PRO A 120 11.17 26.66 18.19
N PHE A 121 10.67 25.71 18.96
CA PHE A 121 11.30 24.42 19.20
C PHE A 121 10.52 23.36 18.44
N GLU A 122 11.18 22.72 17.48
CA GLU A 122 10.62 21.59 16.74
C GLU A 122 10.38 20.43 17.70
N ARG A 123 9.25 19.75 17.51
CA ARG A 123 8.91 18.58 18.30
C ARG A 123 9.40 17.33 17.60
N GLU A 124 10.06 16.48 18.35
CA GLU A 124 10.22 15.08 17.98
C GLU A 124 8.83 14.42 17.94
N VAL A 125 8.54 13.75 16.82
CA VAL A 125 7.40 12.84 16.69
C VAL A 125 7.75 11.53 17.37
N LYS A 126 6.83 10.97 18.17
CA LYS A 126 6.98 9.62 18.70
C LYS A 126 6.02 8.68 17.99
N GLY A 127 6.47 7.45 17.76
CA GLY A 127 5.56 6.37 17.40
C GLY A 127 4.71 5.95 18.58
N ILE A 128 3.40 5.80 18.35
CA ILE A 128 2.52 5.05 19.24
C ILE A 128 2.09 3.81 18.46
N GLN A 129 2.88 2.74 18.55
CA GLN A 129 2.45 1.42 18.10
C GLN A 129 1.77 0.73 19.29
N ASP A 130 0.54 0.24 19.11
CA ASP A 130 -0.22 -0.42 20.18
C ASP A 130 0.62 -1.51 20.84
N GLY A 131 0.93 -1.33 22.13
CA GLY A 131 1.67 -2.29 22.95
C GLY A 131 3.20 -2.16 22.97
N THR A 132 3.82 -1.24 22.21
CA THR A 132 5.28 -1.01 22.27
C THR A 132 5.64 0.38 22.80
N ARG A 133 6.80 0.49 23.46
CA ARG A 133 7.40 1.75 23.92
C ARG A 133 8.54 2.19 23.00
N ASP A 134 8.50 1.83 21.72
CA ASP A 134 9.58 2.17 20.80
C ASP A 134 9.49 3.65 20.41
N LYS A 135 10.36 4.43 21.07
CA LYS A 135 10.57 5.85 20.78
C LYS A 135 11.49 5.98 19.57
N VAL A 136 10.99 5.69 18.37
CA VAL A 136 11.65 6.21 17.16
C VAL A 136 11.22 7.66 17.03
N SER A 137 12.06 8.57 17.53
CA SER A 137 11.87 10.00 17.41
C SER A 137 12.28 10.45 16.01
N ASN A 138 11.32 10.79 15.16
CA ASN A 138 11.60 11.40 13.86
C ASN A 138 11.06 12.83 13.84
N VAL A 139 11.66 13.70 13.05
CA VAL A 139 11.05 15.01 12.74
C VAL A 139 10.28 14.84 11.43
N ILE A 140 9.03 15.30 11.36
CA ILE A 140 8.31 15.37 10.08
C ILE A 140 9.13 16.25 9.14
N PRO A 141 9.58 15.75 7.97
CA PRO A 141 10.42 16.56 7.10
C PRO A 141 9.68 17.79 6.59
N GLU A 142 10.42 18.89 6.40
CA GLU A 142 9.85 20.08 5.77
C GLU A 142 9.35 19.77 4.36
N ASN A 143 8.18 20.31 4.01
CA ASN A 143 7.54 20.08 2.71
C ASN A 143 7.37 18.58 2.34
N ALA A 144 7.37 17.68 3.34
CA ALA A 144 7.15 16.26 3.13
C ALA A 144 5.92 16.01 2.27
N THR A 145 6.01 15.06 1.35
CA THR A 145 4.83 14.66 0.58
C THR A 145 3.85 13.93 1.49
N LEU A 146 2.56 14.18 1.28
CA LEU A 146 1.45 13.60 2.04
C LEU A 146 0.48 12.88 1.10
N ALA A 147 -0.10 11.79 1.58
CA ALA A 147 -1.36 11.26 1.06
C ALA A 147 -2.42 11.38 2.17
N VAL A 148 -3.50 12.10 1.90
CA VAL A 148 -4.63 12.30 2.81
C VAL A 148 -5.79 11.43 2.36
N GLU A 149 -6.32 10.63 3.27
CA GLU A 149 -7.42 9.72 3.03
C GLU A 149 -8.51 9.90 4.08
N ARG A 150 -9.77 9.62 3.74
CA ARG A 150 -10.85 9.60 4.74
C ARG A 150 -10.56 8.54 5.81
N TYR A 151 -10.88 8.84 7.07
CA TYR A 151 -10.75 7.86 8.13
C TYR A 151 -11.74 6.72 7.92
N LEU A 152 -11.27 5.48 8.09
CA LEU A 152 -12.10 4.29 8.01
C LEU A 152 -12.50 3.84 9.42
N GLU A 153 -13.79 3.93 9.72
CA GLU A 153 -14.34 3.54 11.02
C GLU A 153 -14.62 2.04 11.07
N GLY A 154 -14.17 1.38 12.13
CA GLY A 154 -14.42 -0.04 12.39
C GLY A 154 -13.15 -0.86 12.56
N ASN A 155 -13.31 -2.18 12.52
CA ASN A 155 -12.20 -3.12 12.65
C ASN A 155 -11.40 -3.18 11.35
N PHE A 156 -10.15 -2.72 11.41
CA PHE A 156 -9.21 -2.78 10.30
C PHE A 156 -8.72 -4.20 10.10
N ILE A 157 -8.96 -4.76 8.92
CA ILE A 157 -8.64 -6.14 8.55
C ILE A 157 -7.72 -6.11 7.33
N LYS A 158 -6.64 -6.88 7.39
CA LYS A 158 -5.79 -7.22 6.26
C LYS A 158 -6.24 -8.58 5.70
N PHE A 159 -6.68 -8.59 4.45
CA PHE A 159 -7.17 -9.77 3.71
C PHE A 159 -6.06 -10.41 2.88
N SER A 160 -5.10 -9.61 2.42
CA SER A 160 -3.88 -10.11 1.82
C SER A 160 -2.73 -9.14 2.06
N SER A 161 -1.49 -9.61 1.91
CA SER A 161 -0.28 -8.76 1.87
C SER A 161 0.34 -8.76 0.48
N ASN A 162 1.32 -7.89 0.26
CA ASN A 162 2.16 -7.94 -0.94
C ASN A 162 3.25 -9.04 -0.89
N THR A 163 3.38 -9.73 0.25
CA THR A 163 4.31 -10.86 0.48
C THR A 163 3.61 -12.21 0.43
N GLY A 164 2.30 -12.23 0.18
CA GLY A 164 1.53 -13.45 -0.06
C GLY A 164 0.77 -14.00 1.13
N TYR A 165 0.66 -13.28 2.25
CA TYR A 165 -0.41 -13.54 3.20
C TYR A 165 -1.75 -13.45 2.47
N VAL A 166 -2.62 -14.44 2.66
CA VAL A 166 -4.00 -14.45 2.19
C VAL A 166 -4.83 -14.95 3.36
N THR A 167 -5.83 -14.18 3.77
CA THR A 167 -6.65 -14.54 4.93
C THR A 167 -7.31 -15.90 4.72
N PRO A 168 -7.32 -16.77 5.74
CA PRO A 168 -8.05 -18.03 5.69
C PRO A 168 -9.57 -17.81 5.78
N GLU A 169 -10.02 -16.59 6.08
CA GLU A 169 -11.44 -16.27 6.07
C GLU A 169 -12.04 -16.57 4.69
N LYS A 170 -13.16 -17.31 4.68
CA LYS A 170 -13.89 -17.68 3.46
C LYS A 170 -14.63 -16.50 2.81
N SER A 171 -14.25 -15.25 3.08
CA SER A 171 -14.84 -14.10 2.38
C SER A 171 -14.44 -14.20 0.91
N ALA A 172 -15.44 -14.45 0.05
CA ALA A 172 -15.16 -14.81 -1.34
C ALA A 172 -14.53 -13.64 -2.12
N SER A 173 -15.00 -12.42 -1.89
CA SER A 173 -14.67 -11.26 -2.74
C SER A 173 -13.20 -10.82 -2.71
N PRO A 174 -12.51 -10.66 -1.55
CA PRO A 174 -11.18 -10.06 -1.55
C PRO A 174 -10.12 -10.89 -2.30
N SER A 175 -10.00 -12.18 -1.97
CA SER A 175 -9.00 -13.04 -2.61
C SER A 175 -9.36 -13.37 -4.06
N ALA A 176 -10.66 -13.50 -4.38
CA ALA A 176 -11.11 -13.65 -5.77
C ALA A 176 -10.88 -12.38 -6.60
N TYR A 177 -10.98 -11.19 -6.00
CA TYR A 177 -10.66 -9.94 -6.69
C TYR A 177 -9.19 -9.87 -7.09
N SER A 178 -8.25 -10.23 -6.22
CA SER A 178 -6.83 -10.35 -6.58
C SER A 178 -6.62 -11.33 -7.75
N HIS A 179 -7.25 -12.51 -7.71
CA HIS A 179 -7.20 -13.48 -8.81
C HIS A 179 -7.79 -12.89 -10.11
N TYR A 180 -8.96 -12.25 -10.02
CA TYR A 180 -9.60 -11.58 -11.14
C TYR A 180 -8.72 -10.51 -11.77
N THR A 181 -8.00 -9.69 -10.99
CA THR A 181 -7.15 -8.63 -11.56
C THR A 181 -6.01 -9.17 -12.42
N TYR A 182 -5.50 -10.37 -12.09
CA TYR A 182 -4.59 -11.11 -12.96
C TYR A 182 -5.27 -11.52 -14.26
N HIS A 183 -6.53 -11.95 -14.16
CA HIS A 183 -7.29 -12.41 -15.31
C HIS A 183 -7.71 -11.29 -16.27
N ALA A 184 -8.36 -10.26 -15.74
CA ALA A 184 -8.81 -9.09 -16.47
C ALA A 184 -7.68 -8.25 -17.08
N SER A 185 -6.43 -8.51 -16.70
CA SER A 185 -5.25 -7.81 -17.24
C SER A 185 -4.42 -8.65 -18.20
N ASP A 186 -4.89 -9.82 -18.64
CA ASP A 186 -4.11 -10.80 -19.43
C ASP A 186 -2.81 -11.22 -18.74
N GLY A 187 -2.84 -11.34 -17.41
CA GLY A 187 -1.69 -11.66 -16.59
C GLY A 187 -0.67 -10.53 -16.43
N LYS A 188 -1.00 -9.29 -16.79
CA LYS A 188 -0.08 -8.13 -16.71
C LYS A 188 0.13 -7.62 -15.29
N ILE A 189 -0.87 -7.73 -14.43
CA ILE A 189 -0.80 -7.26 -13.04
C ILE A 189 -1.50 -8.20 -12.06
N LEU A 190 -1.24 -8.04 -10.77
CA LEU A 190 -2.06 -8.58 -9.69
C LEU A 190 -2.20 -7.52 -8.59
N VAL A 191 -3.43 -7.18 -8.20
CA VAL A 191 -3.71 -6.28 -7.07
C VAL A 191 -3.72 -7.08 -5.77
N CYS A 192 -2.95 -6.65 -4.77
CA CYS A 192 -2.81 -7.29 -3.46
C CYS A 192 -2.72 -6.23 -2.35
N ASP A 193 -2.23 -6.63 -1.17
CA ASP A 193 -2.23 -5.80 0.06
C ASP A 193 -3.63 -5.24 0.37
N LEU A 194 -4.65 -6.11 0.26
CA LEU A 194 -6.04 -5.73 0.44
C LEU A 194 -6.31 -5.55 1.94
N GLN A 195 -6.42 -4.30 2.38
CA GLN A 195 -6.58 -3.94 3.78
C GLN A 195 -7.56 -2.79 3.98
N GLY A 196 -8.38 -2.86 5.02
CA GLY A 196 -9.40 -1.84 5.30
C GLY A 196 -10.56 -2.39 6.12
N ILE A 197 -11.79 -1.97 5.81
CA ILE A 197 -12.99 -2.31 6.59
C ILE A 197 -13.89 -3.25 5.80
N ARG A 198 -14.39 -4.28 6.50
CA ARG A 198 -15.49 -5.11 6.04
C ARG A 198 -16.81 -4.53 6.56
N GLY A 199 -17.69 -4.15 5.64
CA GLY A 199 -19.04 -3.70 5.92
C GLY A 199 -20.11 -4.68 5.42
N ASP A 200 -21.37 -4.29 5.64
CA ASP A 200 -22.53 -5.11 5.29
C ASP A 200 -22.76 -5.18 3.78
N THR A 201 -22.41 -4.14 3.05
CA THR A 201 -22.62 -4.05 1.59
C THR A 201 -21.33 -4.21 0.78
N GLY A 202 -20.17 -4.36 1.44
CA GLY A 202 -18.90 -4.42 0.74
C GLY A 202 -17.67 -4.30 1.61
N HIS A 203 -16.52 -4.25 0.95
CA HIS A 203 -15.20 -4.01 1.53
C HIS A 203 -14.69 -2.67 1.05
N ILE A 204 -14.18 -1.85 1.97
CA ILE A 204 -13.57 -0.57 1.68
C ILE A 204 -12.09 -0.70 1.99
N PHE A 205 -11.26 -0.69 0.95
CA PHE A 205 -9.81 -0.86 1.04
C PHE A 205 -9.05 0.45 0.91
N THR A 206 -7.83 0.46 1.40
CA THR A 206 -6.88 1.58 1.26
C THR A 206 -5.48 1.05 0.91
N SER A 207 -4.68 1.87 0.23
CA SER A 207 -3.26 1.61 -0.03
C SER A 207 -2.97 0.22 -0.61
N PRO A 208 -3.60 -0.14 -1.75
CA PRO A 208 -3.30 -1.39 -2.41
C PRO A 208 -1.85 -1.43 -2.88
N ALA A 209 -1.31 -2.65 -2.97
CA ALA A 209 -0.11 -2.93 -3.76
C ALA A 209 -0.50 -3.55 -5.10
N VAL A 210 0.36 -3.40 -6.10
CA VAL A 210 0.20 -4.03 -7.40
C VAL A 210 1.51 -4.69 -7.79
N HIS A 211 1.45 -5.99 -8.08
CA HIS A 211 2.56 -6.71 -8.69
C HIS A 211 2.48 -6.61 -10.20
N SER A 212 3.56 -6.20 -10.87
CA SER A 212 3.65 -6.15 -12.33
C SER A 212 4.36 -7.38 -12.90
N SER A 213 3.82 -7.96 -13.98
CA SER A 213 4.46 -9.11 -14.64
C SER A 213 5.41 -8.70 -15.78
N GLY A 214 5.60 -7.40 -15.99
CA GLY A 214 6.51 -6.86 -17.01
C GLY A 214 7.98 -7.19 -16.77
N THR A 215 8.85 -6.66 -17.64
CA THR A 215 10.31 -6.70 -17.46
C THR A 215 10.77 -5.74 -16.37
N ASP A 216 10.08 -4.61 -16.25
CA ASP A 216 10.49 -3.52 -15.37
C ASP A 216 9.88 -3.74 -13.99
N LEU A 217 10.70 -4.02 -12.97
CA LEU A 217 10.25 -4.23 -11.59
C LEU A 217 10.03 -2.90 -10.85
N GLY A 218 8.95 -2.77 -10.09
CA GLY A 218 8.70 -1.55 -9.32
C GLY A 218 7.87 -0.50 -10.06
N VAL A 219 7.15 -0.89 -11.12
CA VAL A 219 6.26 0.03 -11.85
C VAL A 219 5.20 0.61 -10.91
N TYR A 220 4.75 -0.15 -9.93
CA TYR A 220 3.78 0.30 -8.94
C TYR A 220 4.41 0.60 -7.58
N GLY A 221 5.70 0.98 -7.58
CA GLY A 221 6.42 1.39 -6.38
C GLY A 221 7.09 0.23 -5.65
N PRO A 222 7.55 0.44 -4.42
CA PRO A 222 8.42 -0.52 -3.72
C PRO A 222 7.79 -1.87 -3.40
N THR A 223 6.49 -1.87 -3.14
CA THR A 223 5.73 -3.08 -2.78
C THR A 223 5.42 -3.95 -3.99
N ASP A 224 5.76 -3.52 -5.20
CA ASP A 224 5.69 -4.30 -6.43
C ASP A 224 6.87 -5.30 -6.49
N LEU A 225 6.62 -6.51 -5.95
CA LEU A 225 7.53 -7.66 -6.02
C LEU A 225 7.43 -8.45 -7.33
N GLY A 226 6.82 -7.86 -8.37
CA GLY A 226 6.70 -8.42 -9.70
C GLY A 226 6.17 -9.86 -9.75
N LYS A 227 6.76 -10.69 -10.62
CA LYS A 227 6.35 -12.09 -10.80
C LYS A 227 6.55 -12.94 -9.54
N VAL A 228 7.50 -12.59 -8.67
CA VAL A 228 7.71 -13.28 -7.39
C VAL A 228 6.47 -13.12 -6.51
N GLY A 229 5.98 -11.90 -6.36
CA GLY A 229 4.76 -11.61 -5.59
C GLY A 229 3.52 -12.29 -6.18
N ILE A 230 3.39 -12.32 -7.50
CA ILE A 230 2.30 -13.03 -8.19
C ILE A 230 2.33 -14.53 -7.86
N VAL A 231 3.48 -15.18 -8.02
CA VAL A 231 3.65 -16.62 -7.73
C VAL A 231 3.32 -16.92 -6.27
N LYS A 232 3.84 -16.10 -5.35
CA LYS A 232 3.63 -16.27 -3.91
C LYS A 232 2.15 -16.12 -3.54
N PHE A 233 1.43 -15.14 -4.11
CA PHE A 233 -0.02 -15.02 -3.93
C PHE A 233 -0.75 -16.31 -4.36
N PHE A 234 -0.49 -16.81 -5.58
CA PHE A 234 -1.21 -17.98 -6.10
C PHE A 234 -0.87 -19.30 -5.39
N LYS A 235 0.33 -19.40 -4.81
CA LYS A 235 0.74 -20.51 -3.93
C LYS A 235 -0.15 -20.59 -2.68
N ASN A 236 -0.49 -19.43 -2.10
CA ASN A 236 -1.25 -19.34 -0.85
C ASN A 236 -2.77 -19.15 -1.06
N HIS A 237 -3.18 -18.65 -2.23
CA HIS A 237 -4.59 -18.45 -2.57
C HIS A 237 -5.31 -19.79 -2.73
N THR A 238 -6.48 -19.95 -2.08
CA THR A 238 -7.41 -21.05 -2.38
C THR A 238 -8.59 -20.48 -3.16
N CYS A 239 -8.83 -21.00 -4.37
CA CYS A 239 -9.95 -20.56 -5.20
C CYS A 239 -11.28 -20.77 -4.46
N ASN A 240 -12.21 -19.84 -4.66
CA ASN A 240 -13.57 -19.92 -4.13
C ASN A 240 -14.60 -19.83 -5.27
N VAL A 241 -15.88 -19.73 -4.92
CA VAL A 241 -16.98 -19.70 -5.91
C VAL A 241 -16.88 -18.56 -6.92
N LEU A 242 -16.25 -17.43 -6.56
CA LEU A 242 -16.01 -16.29 -7.45
C LEU A 242 -14.74 -16.47 -8.30
N CYS A 243 -13.94 -17.52 -8.09
CA CYS A 243 -12.82 -17.85 -8.96
C CYS A 243 -13.22 -18.82 -10.08
N SER A 244 -14.50 -19.19 -10.17
CA SER A 244 -14.99 -20.16 -11.16
C SER A 244 -14.64 -19.71 -12.57
N GLY A 245 -14.01 -20.59 -13.36
CA GLY A 245 -13.52 -20.30 -14.71
C GLY A 245 -12.14 -19.62 -14.77
N LEU A 246 -11.57 -19.19 -13.64
CA LEU A 246 -10.24 -18.59 -13.59
C LEU A 246 -9.19 -19.64 -13.19
N ASN A 247 -8.29 -19.98 -14.11
CA ASN A 247 -7.18 -20.88 -13.81
C ASN A 247 -6.08 -20.16 -13.01
N LYS A 248 -5.41 -20.86 -12.09
CA LYS A 248 -4.16 -20.35 -11.51
C LYS A 248 -3.06 -20.36 -12.58
N PRO A 249 -2.19 -19.33 -12.64
CA PRO A 249 -1.11 -19.31 -13.61
C PRO A 249 -0.13 -20.46 -13.35
N LYS A 250 0.33 -21.08 -14.43
CA LYS A 250 1.45 -22.02 -14.39
C LYS A 250 2.74 -21.25 -14.60
N LEU A 251 3.77 -21.62 -13.85
CA LEU A 251 5.11 -21.13 -14.05
C LEU A 251 5.78 -21.86 -15.21
N ILE A 252 6.40 -21.10 -16.11
CA ILE A 252 7.27 -21.59 -17.16
C ILE A 252 8.64 -20.93 -16.96
N ALA A 253 9.61 -21.74 -16.56
CA ALA A 253 11.00 -21.35 -16.32
C ALA A 253 11.93 -22.55 -16.60
N ASP A 254 13.20 -22.31 -16.89
CA ASP A 254 14.21 -23.36 -16.83
C ASP A 254 14.50 -23.76 -15.37
N PRO A 255 15.05 -24.96 -15.12
CA PRO A 255 15.25 -25.48 -13.76
C PRO A 255 16.04 -24.56 -12.84
N PHE A 256 17.03 -23.84 -13.38
CA PHE A 256 17.86 -22.93 -12.58
C PHE A 256 17.07 -21.71 -12.10
N ASN A 257 16.31 -21.07 -12.99
CA ASN A 257 15.46 -19.94 -12.61
C ASN A 257 14.28 -20.36 -11.71
N GLU A 258 13.76 -21.58 -11.87
CA GLU A 258 12.74 -22.13 -10.98
C GLU A 258 13.28 -22.39 -9.56
N GLU A 259 14.46 -23.00 -9.44
CA GLU A 259 15.13 -23.21 -8.15
C GLU A 259 15.37 -21.88 -7.43
N ARG A 260 15.91 -20.88 -8.15
CA ARG A 260 16.13 -19.54 -7.59
C ARG A 260 14.84 -18.86 -7.18
N LEU A 261 13.78 -18.94 -7.99
CA LEU A 261 12.47 -18.41 -7.61
C LEU A 261 11.95 -19.08 -6.33
N ASN A 262 12.09 -20.41 -6.21
CA ASN A 262 11.64 -21.14 -5.03
C ASN A 262 12.36 -20.67 -3.76
N THR A 263 13.68 -20.43 -3.83
CA THR A 263 14.44 -19.83 -2.72
C THR A 263 13.85 -18.48 -2.31
N ILE A 264 13.60 -17.59 -3.26
CA ILE A 264 13.06 -16.25 -3.00
C ILE A 264 11.63 -16.32 -2.41
N VAL A 265 10.75 -17.12 -3.03
CA VAL A 265 9.34 -17.28 -2.63
C VAL A 265 9.22 -17.90 -1.24
N ASN A 266 10.11 -18.82 -0.87
CA ASN A 266 10.09 -19.47 0.44
C ASN A 266 10.61 -18.57 1.56
N ALA A 267 11.48 -17.60 1.26
CA ALA A 267 11.94 -16.60 2.23
C ALA A 267 10.91 -15.50 2.49
N LEU A 268 9.96 -15.27 1.56
CA LEU A 268 8.93 -14.26 1.74
C LEU A 268 8.04 -14.60 2.95
N PRO A 269 7.88 -13.67 3.91
CA PRO A 269 7.01 -13.88 5.07
C PRO A 269 5.56 -13.97 4.63
N ASP A 270 4.79 -14.86 5.27
CA ASP A 270 3.36 -15.08 5.02
C ASP A 270 2.49 -14.70 6.23
N ASP A 271 3.04 -13.92 7.16
CA ASP A 271 2.35 -13.44 8.35
C ASP A 271 1.42 -12.24 8.04
N TYR A 272 0.44 -12.03 8.91
CA TYR A 272 -0.58 -10.99 8.77
C TYR A 272 -0.01 -9.57 8.62
N CYS A 273 1.11 -9.28 9.29
CA CYS A 273 1.68 -7.94 9.35
C CYS A 273 2.75 -7.67 8.29
N SER A 274 3.19 -8.67 7.50
CA SER A 274 4.28 -8.44 6.57
C SER A 274 3.90 -7.46 5.46
N SER A 275 4.89 -6.63 5.17
CA SER A 275 5.04 -5.89 3.94
C SER A 275 6.53 -5.82 3.68
N THR A 276 6.96 -6.06 2.45
CA THR A 276 8.38 -5.93 2.05
C THR A 276 8.49 -5.12 0.77
N TYR A 277 9.71 -4.74 0.43
CA TYR A 277 10.07 -4.19 -0.87
C TYR A 277 11.27 -4.94 -1.46
N THR A 278 11.62 -4.68 -2.72
CA THR A 278 12.61 -5.50 -3.44
C THR A 278 14.01 -5.49 -2.79
N HIS A 279 14.47 -4.34 -2.25
CA HIS A 279 15.78 -4.28 -1.59
C HIS A 279 15.80 -5.12 -0.31
N GLU A 280 14.77 -4.98 0.54
CA GLU A 280 14.59 -5.81 1.73
C GLU A 280 14.47 -7.30 1.37
N LEU A 281 13.83 -7.63 0.24
CA LEU A 281 13.79 -9.00 -0.27
C LEU A 281 15.20 -9.54 -0.61
N SER A 282 16.08 -8.70 -1.17
CA SER A 282 17.48 -9.08 -1.42
C SER A 282 18.21 -9.40 -0.12
N GLU A 283 18.03 -8.55 0.91
CA GLU A 283 18.63 -8.77 2.23
C GLU A 283 18.10 -10.04 2.91
N LEU A 284 16.77 -10.23 2.93
CA LEU A 284 16.11 -11.40 3.52
C LEU A 284 16.52 -12.72 2.86
N THR A 285 16.79 -12.70 1.55
CA THR A 285 17.13 -13.92 0.79
C THR A 285 18.62 -14.14 0.61
N ASN A 286 19.44 -13.12 0.89
CA ASN A 286 20.84 -13.05 0.48
C ASN A 286 21.04 -13.29 -1.03
N VAL A 287 20.03 -13.00 -1.85
CA VAL A 287 20.09 -13.06 -3.31
C VAL A 287 20.29 -11.63 -3.84
N PRO A 288 21.35 -11.36 -4.62
CA PRO A 288 21.61 -10.02 -5.15
C PRO A 288 20.43 -9.44 -5.96
N LEU A 289 20.24 -8.12 -5.87
CA LEU A 289 19.14 -7.41 -6.52
C LEU A 289 19.13 -7.61 -8.06
N ASP A 290 20.30 -7.63 -8.68
CA ASP A 290 20.46 -7.90 -10.12
C ASP A 290 20.07 -9.34 -10.47
N GLU A 291 20.35 -10.31 -9.60
CA GLU A 291 19.89 -11.69 -9.77
C GLU A 291 18.37 -11.78 -9.62
N ILE A 292 17.75 -11.11 -8.64
CA ILE A 292 16.28 -11.05 -8.51
C ILE A 292 15.65 -10.44 -9.78
N LYS A 293 16.19 -9.32 -10.26
CA LYS A 293 15.75 -8.68 -11.52
C LYS A 293 15.92 -9.63 -12.71
N ARG A 294 17.05 -10.35 -12.80
CA ARG A 294 17.33 -11.34 -13.86
C ARG A 294 16.33 -12.49 -13.84
N VAL A 295 16.11 -13.13 -12.69
CA VAL A 295 15.17 -14.25 -12.54
C VAL A 295 13.80 -13.81 -13.03
N GLN A 296 13.27 -12.70 -12.51
CA GLN A 296 11.94 -12.19 -12.91
C GLN A 296 11.81 -11.90 -14.41
N SER A 297 12.87 -11.43 -15.06
CA SER A 297 12.87 -11.19 -16.52
C SER A 297 12.71 -12.49 -17.34
N LYS A 298 13.12 -13.63 -16.77
CA LYS A 298 13.11 -14.95 -17.44
C LYS A 298 11.87 -15.78 -17.14
N LEU A 299 11.20 -15.53 -16.01
CA LEU A 299 9.96 -16.24 -15.68
C LEU A 299 8.85 -15.85 -16.66
N LYS A 300 8.11 -16.85 -17.13
CA LYS A 300 6.82 -16.65 -17.80
C LYS A 300 5.74 -17.24 -16.93
N LEU A 301 4.66 -16.50 -16.75
CA LEU A 301 3.45 -17.01 -16.12
C LEU A 301 2.42 -17.14 -17.22
N THR A 302 1.75 -18.29 -17.32
CA THR A 302 0.71 -18.47 -18.33
C THR A 302 -0.37 -17.41 -18.14
N GLY A 303 -0.68 -16.71 -19.23
CA GLY A 303 -1.82 -15.83 -19.29
C GLY A 303 -3.14 -16.59 -19.17
N VAL A 304 -4.19 -15.83 -19.35
CA VAL A 304 -5.56 -16.15 -19.01
C VAL A 304 -6.16 -16.79 -20.22
N THR A 305 -6.28 -18.13 -20.17
CA THR A 305 -6.79 -19.04 -21.21
C THR A 305 -5.89 -19.24 -22.44
N GLU A 306 -5.52 -20.51 -22.67
CA GLU A 306 -5.56 -21.11 -24.01
C GLU A 306 -7.01 -21.54 -24.28
#